data_AF-A0A958BXU8-F1
#
_entry.id   AF-A0A958BXU8-F1
#
_cell.length_a   1.000
_cell.length_b   1.000
_cell.length_c   1.000
_cell.angle_alpha   90.00
_cell.angle_beta   90.00
_cell.angle_gamma   90.00
#
_symmetry.space_group_name_H-M   'P 1'
#
loop_
_entity.id
_entity.type
_entity.pdbx_description
1 polymer ?
#
loop_
_entity_poly.entity_id
_entity_poly.type
_entity_poly.pdbx_seq_one_letter_code
_entity_poly.pdbx_strand_id
1 'polypeptide(L)'
;VPAVPDQGVWATLFLTPPGSTLRIYDAAPDAPQRRCLALHPFLIKEPVVPLSASFSAPDPEPAWWQAIWNLFMPPRLTPSTMS
;
A
#
# COMPACT_ATOMS: atom_id res chain seq x y z
N VAL A 1 -19.82 19.55 -15.00
CA VAL A 1 -20.96 19.44 -14.07
C VAL A 1 -20.64 20.30 -12.86
N PRO A 2 -21.40 21.37 -12.59
CA PRO A 2 -21.18 22.20 -11.41
C PRO A 2 -21.42 21.38 -10.12
N ALA A 3 -20.66 21.68 -9.07
CA ALA A 3 -20.83 21.02 -7.77
C ALA A 3 -22.13 21.49 -7.11
N VAL A 4 -22.83 20.57 -6.43
CA VAL A 4 -24.02 20.90 -5.64
C VAL A 4 -23.55 21.52 -4.32
N PRO A 5 -24.09 22.68 -3.90
CA PRO A 5 -23.83 23.23 -2.58
C PRO A 5 -24.12 22.20 -1.48
N ASP A 6 -23.34 22.19 -0.41
CA ASP A 6 -23.44 21.27 0.74
C ASP A 6 -23.08 19.78 0.48
N GLN A 7 -22.75 19.41 -0.76
CA GLN A 7 -22.11 18.13 -1.05
C GLN A 7 -20.60 18.27 -0.81
N GLY A 8 -20.18 18.14 0.46
CA GLY A 8 -18.78 18.23 0.84
C GLY A 8 -17.89 17.33 -0.02
N VAL A 9 -16.73 17.84 -0.42
CA VAL A 9 -15.72 17.07 -1.17
C VAL A 9 -14.58 16.64 -0.26
N TRP A 10 -13.89 15.58 -0.66
CA TRP A 10 -12.74 15.07 0.09
C TRP A 10 -11.44 15.37 -0.64
N ALA A 11 -10.49 16.01 0.05
CA ALA A 11 -9.16 16.26 -0.49
C ALA A 11 -8.18 15.23 0.06
N THR A 12 -7.36 14.65 -0.83
CA THR A 12 -6.24 13.77 -0.45
C THR A 12 -4.95 14.37 -0.99
N LEU A 13 -4.00 14.62 -0.10
CA LEU A 13 -2.65 15.05 -0.44
C LEU A 13 -1.76 13.82 -0.63
N PHE A 14 -1.21 13.65 -1.82
CA PHE A 14 -0.24 12.62 -2.13
C PHE A 14 1.16 13.21 -2.02
N LEU A 15 1.99 12.60 -1.19
CA LEU A 15 3.38 12.96 -0.97
C LEU A 15 4.27 11.83 -1.48
N THR A 16 5.18 12.15 -2.40
CA THR A 16 6.18 11.20 -2.89
C THR A 16 7.54 11.90 -2.93
N PRO A 17 8.67 11.17 -2.86
CA PRO A 17 9.99 11.77 -3.01
C PRO A 17 10.16 12.67 -4.26
N PRO A 18 9.66 12.30 -5.46
CA PRO A 18 9.79 13.18 -6.63
C PRO A 18 8.81 14.36 -6.66
N GLY A 19 7.79 14.40 -5.80
CA GLY A 19 6.84 15.52 -5.76
C GLY A 19 5.52 15.22 -5.06
N SER A 20 4.63 16.21 -5.09
CA SER A 20 3.36 16.18 -4.38
C SER A 20 2.18 16.61 -5.24
N THR A 21 1.01 16.06 -4.95
CA THR A 21 -0.20 16.28 -5.73
C THR A 21 -1.40 16.32 -4.80
N LEU A 22 -2.26 17.32 -4.99
CA LEU A 22 -3.56 17.40 -4.32
C LEU A 22 -4.63 16.82 -5.25
N ARG A 23 -5.41 15.87 -4.74
CA ARG A 23 -6.54 15.27 -5.46
C ARG A 23 -7.83 15.51 -4.72
N ILE A 24 -8.88 15.89 -5.44
CA ILE A 24 -10.22 16.12 -4.89
C ILE A 24 -11.12 14.97 -5.33
N TYR A 25 -11.90 14.42 -4.41
CA TYR A 25 -12.79 13.30 -4.59
C TYR A 25 -14.23 13.65 -4.19
N ASP A 26 -15.19 12.95 -4.79
CA ASP A 26 -16.61 13.06 -4.44
C ASP A 26 -17.01 12.31 -3.16
N ALA A 27 -16.14 11.44 -2.65
CA ALA A 27 -16.40 10.62 -1.47
C ALA A 27 -15.15 10.45 -0.59
N ALA A 28 -15.40 10.05 0.66
CA ALA A 28 -14.39 9.83 1.68
C ALA A 28 -13.43 8.65 1.35
N PRO A 29 -12.25 8.56 1.97
CA PRO A 29 -11.26 7.51 1.68
C PRO A 29 -11.71 6.09 2.03
N ASP A 30 -12.63 5.93 2.97
CA ASP A 30 -13.24 4.68 3.42
C ASP A 30 -14.42 4.23 2.54
N ALA A 31 -14.88 5.08 1.62
CA ALA A 31 -15.90 4.69 0.65
C ALA A 31 -15.37 3.59 -0.28
N PRO A 32 -16.18 2.56 -0.60
CA PRO A 32 -15.75 1.44 -1.44
C PRO A 32 -15.39 1.88 -2.86
N GLN A 33 -16.00 2.97 -3.33
CA GLN A 33 -15.70 3.61 -4.60
C GLN A 33 -15.73 5.12 -4.42
N ARG A 34 -14.80 5.80 -5.08
CA ARG A 34 -14.73 7.27 -5.15
C ARG A 34 -14.17 7.69 -6.50
N ARG A 35 -14.61 8.83 -7.01
CA ARG A 35 -14.18 9.39 -8.29
C ARG A 35 -13.32 10.63 -8.05
N CYS A 36 -12.16 10.67 -8.70
CA CYS A 36 -11.32 11.86 -8.72
C CYS A 36 -12.04 12.95 -9.53
N LEU A 37 -12.35 14.06 -8.88
CA LEU A 37 -12.98 15.23 -9.48
C LEU A 37 -11.95 16.21 -10.05
N ALA A 38 -10.79 16.34 -9.38
CA ALA A 38 -9.73 17.24 -9.80
C ALA A 38 -8.35 16.79 -9.31
N LEU A 39 -7.31 17.14 -10.07
CA LEU A 39 -5.92 16.89 -9.76
C LEU A 39 -5.11 18.17 -9.94
N HIS A 40 -4.36 18.56 -8.91
CA HIS A 40 -3.54 19.75 -8.92
C HIS A 40 -2.11 19.44 -8.46
N PRO A 41 -1.08 19.94 -9.17
CA PRO A 41 0.26 20.00 -8.60
C PRO A 41 0.20 20.74 -7.27
N PHE A 42 0.84 20.18 -6.24
CA PHE A 42 0.88 20.82 -4.92
C PHE A 42 2.34 21.03 -4.56
N LEU A 43 2.77 22.28 -4.43
CA LEU A 43 4.15 22.61 -4.06
C LEU A 43 4.30 22.53 -2.54
N ILE A 44 5.25 21.73 -2.09
CA ILE A 44 5.63 21.60 -0.68
C ILE A 44 6.93 22.36 -0.43
N LYS A 45 7.05 22.92 0.77
CA LYS A 45 8.26 23.65 1.19
C LYS A 45 9.38 22.72 1.64
N GLU A 46 9.01 21.58 2.22
CA GLU A 46 9.91 20.59 2.79
C GLU A 46 10.03 19.38 1.86
N PRO A 47 11.22 18.76 1.76
CA PRO A 47 11.40 17.55 0.96
C PRO A 47 10.68 16.35 1.60
N VAL A 48 10.07 15.50 0.77
CA VAL A 48 9.52 14.22 1.22
C VAL A 48 10.65 13.20 1.35
N VAL A 49 10.89 12.74 2.58
CA VAL A 49 11.87 11.69 2.88
C VAL A 49 11.18 10.32 2.81
N PRO A 50 11.80 9.29 2.21
CA PRO A 50 11.26 7.93 2.24
C PRO A 50 11.00 7.43 3.66
N LEU A 51 9.94 6.65 3.84
CA LEU A 51 9.63 6.03 5.12
C LEU A 51 10.76 5.06 5.50
N SER A 52 11.29 5.18 6.72
CA SER A 52 12.32 4.25 7.19
C SER A 52 11.77 2.82 7.25
N ALA A 53 12.63 1.84 6.96
CA ALA A 53 12.30 0.42 7.04
C ALA A 53 11.78 0.02 8.44
N SER A 54 12.21 0.71 9.50
CA SER A 54 11.72 0.51 10.87
C SER A 54 10.24 0.84 11.07
N PHE A 55 9.65 1.64 10.18
CA PHE A 55 8.23 2.03 10.22
C PHE A 55 7.41 1.35 9.13
N SER A 56 8.04 0.56 8.26
CA SER A 56 7.31 -0.24 7.30
C SER A 56 6.75 -1.47 8.01
N ALA A 57 5.50 -1.83 7.70
CA ALA A 57 5.01 -3.15 8.09
C ALA A 57 5.99 -4.20 7.53
N PRO A 58 6.30 -5.27 8.27
CA PRO A 58 7.06 -6.38 7.70
C PRO A 58 6.34 -6.79 6.41
N ASP A 59 7.09 -6.91 5.32
CA ASP A 59 6.53 -7.39 4.06
C ASP A 59 5.76 -8.68 4.37
N PRO A 60 4.52 -8.84 3.89
CA PRO A 60 3.86 -10.12 3.98
C PRO A 60 4.75 -11.11 3.21
N GLU A 61 5.48 -11.94 3.97
CA GLU A 61 6.25 -13.07 3.46
C GLU A 61 5.41 -13.74 2.38
N PRO A 62 5.92 -13.88 1.14
CA PRO A 62 5.12 -14.44 0.07
C PRO A 62 4.70 -15.86 0.50
N ALA A 63 3.40 -16.04 0.75
CA ALA A 63 2.84 -17.30 1.28
C ALA A 63 3.22 -18.55 0.45
N TRP A 64 3.68 -18.35 -0.79
CA TRP A 64 4.17 -19.40 -1.67
C TRP A 64 5.59 -19.90 -1.38
N TRP A 65 6.43 -19.18 -0.64
CA TRP A 65 7.79 -19.67 -0.31
C TRP A 65 7.77 -20.94 0.54
N GLN A 66 6.83 -21.04 1.48
CA GLN A 66 6.63 -22.27 2.26
C GLN A 66 6.23 -23.46 1.36
N ALA A 67 5.40 -23.21 0.36
CA ALA A 67 4.97 -24.25 -0.58
C ALA A 67 6.14 -24.75 -1.45
N ILE A 68 7.05 -23.85 -1.87
CA ILE A 68 8.25 -24.24 -2.63
C ILE A 68 9.25 -24.99 -1.74
N TRP A 69 9.44 -24.59 -0.49
CA TRP A 69 10.36 -25.30 0.42
C TRP A 69 9.92 -26.76 0.65
N ASN A 70 8.61 -26.99 0.79
CA ASN A 70 8.03 -28.34 0.95
C ASN A 70 8.16 -29.22 -0.30
N LEU A 71 8.32 -28.62 -1.49
CA LEU A 71 8.48 -29.35 -2.74
C LEU A 71 9.93 -29.77 -3.03
N PHE A 72 10.93 -29.06 -2.47
CA PHE A 72 12.34 -29.27 -2.81
C PHE A 72 13.21 -29.87 -1.70
N MET A 73 12.71 -30.03 -0.48
CA MET A 73 13.43 -30.71 0.60
C MET A 73 13.05 -32.20 0.67
N PRO A 74 14.00 -33.15 0.60
CA PRO A 74 13.69 -34.55 0.83
C PRO A 74 13.29 -34.77 2.30
N PRO A 75 12.34 -35.68 2.60
CA PRO A 75 12.06 -36.07 3.97
C PRO A 75 13.35 -36.59 4.60
N ARG A 76 13.72 -36.06 5.78
CA ARG A 76 14.82 -36.62 6.57
C ARG A 76 14.48 -38.08 6.83
N LEU A 77 15.20 -39.00 6.18
CA LEU A 77 15.15 -40.42 6.49
C LEU A 77 15.56 -40.57 7.95
N THR A 78 14.60 -40.80 8.83
CA THR A 78 14.88 -41.25 10.18
C THR A 78 15.57 -42.62 10.07
N PRO A 79 16.77 -42.83 10.61
CA PRO A 79 17.35 -44.16 10.64
C PRO A 79 16.44 -45.04 11.51
N SER A 80 15.81 -46.03 10.89
CA SER A 80 15.06 -47.07 11.56
C SER A 80 16.01 -47.82 12.50
N THR A 81 15.77 -47.70 13.81
CA THR A 81 16.34 -48.59 14.82
C THR A 81 15.89 -50.01 14.49
N MET A 82 16.80 -50.85 14.00
CA MET A 82 16.61 -52.30 13.95
C MET A 82 16.67 -52.84 15.38
N SER A 83 15.62 -53.56 15.79
CA SER A 83 15.60 -54.49 16.92
C SER A 83 15.40 -55.89 16.38
#